data_AF-A0A7J9X9N4-F1
#
_entry.id   AF-A0A7J9X9N4-F1
#
_cell.length_a   1.000
_cell.length_b   1.000
_cell.length_c   1.000
_cell.angle_alpha   90.00
_cell.angle_beta   90.00
_cell.angle_gamma   90.00
#
_symmetry.space_group_name_H-M   'P 1'
#
loop_
_entity.id
_entity.type
_entity.pdbx_description
1 polymer ?
#
loop_
_entity_poly.entity_id
_entity_poly.type
_entity_poly.pdbx_seq_one_letter_code
_entity_poly.pdbx_strand_id
1 'polypeptide(L)'
;MLIAGARVATDRSSRYLVQLCRHIDQVARTNPQMRAHARWSDDHGLLDFGWARCSLRADQDALVLRAEADDEEGPARAGTAYR
;
A
#
# COMPACT_ATOMS: atom_id res chain seq x y z
N MET A 1 13.88 7.49 -9.48
CA MET A 1 13.14 6.89 -8.34
C MET A 1 11.71 7.42 -8.41
N LEU A 2 10.69 6.56 -8.46
CA LEU A 2 9.29 6.98 -8.63
C LEU A 2 8.58 7.07 -7.26
N ILE A 3 7.88 8.17 -7.04
CA ILE A 3 7.10 8.40 -5.81
C ILE A 3 5.68 8.80 -6.20
N ALA A 4 4.69 8.13 -5.61
CA ALA A 4 3.29 8.47 -5.73
C ALA A 4 2.64 8.63 -4.35
N GLY A 5 1.88 9.71 -4.17
CA GLY A 5 1.12 9.98 -2.95
C GLY A 5 -0.38 9.93 -3.21
N ALA A 6 -1.13 9.42 -2.25
CA ALA A 6 -2.59 9.47 -2.26
C ALA A 6 -3.12 9.83 -0.87
N ARG A 7 -4.22 10.58 -0.83
CA ARG A 7 -4.95 10.91 0.40
C ARG A 7 -6.41 10.52 0.21
N VAL A 8 -6.92 9.71 1.13
CA VAL A 8 -8.31 9.28 1.15
C VAL A 8 -8.97 9.95 2.35
N ALA A 9 -9.88 10.90 2.12
CA ALA A 9 -10.63 11.57 3.19
C ALA A 9 -11.54 10.57 3.91
N THR A 10 -11.40 10.45 5.23
CA THR A 10 -12.13 9.50 6.07
C THR A 10 -11.84 9.74 7.55
N ASP A 11 -12.88 9.69 8.38
CA ASP A 11 -12.72 9.72 9.84
C ASP A 11 -12.38 8.33 10.43
N ARG A 12 -12.23 7.32 9.56
CA ARG A 12 -11.97 5.91 9.92
C ARG A 12 -10.62 5.42 9.41
N SER A 13 -9.65 6.32 9.33
CA SER A 13 -8.32 6.08 8.78
C SER A 13 -7.60 4.86 9.38
N SER A 14 -7.59 4.75 10.70
CA SER A 14 -6.98 3.62 11.44
C SER A 14 -7.62 2.28 11.05
N ARG A 15 -8.96 2.23 10.98
CA ARG A 15 -9.70 1.03 10.56
C ARG A 15 -9.34 0.62 9.13
N TYR A 16 -9.29 1.57 8.20
CA TYR A 16 -8.96 1.27 6.81
C TYR A 16 -7.50 0.87 6.62
N LEU A 17 -6.58 1.46 7.37
CA LEU A 17 -5.19 1.05 7.40
C LEU A 17 -5.06 -0.42 7.79
N VAL A 18 -5.60 -0.80 8.95
CA VAL A 18 -5.54 -2.19 9.45
C VAL A 18 -6.21 -3.17 8.48
N GLN A 19 -7.35 -2.79 7.90
CA GLN A 19 -8.06 -3.64 6.92
C GLN A 19 -7.24 -3.86 5.66
N LEU A 20 -6.66 -2.80 5.09
CA LEU A 20 -5.87 -2.88 3.88
C LEU A 20 -4.60 -3.71 4.10
N CYS A 21 -3.85 -3.45 5.17
CA CYS A 21 -2.63 -4.20 5.47
C CYS A 21 -2.91 -5.69 5.72
N ARG A 22 -3.98 -6.01 6.48
CA ARG A 22 -4.40 -7.41 6.69
C ARG A 22 -4.81 -8.09 5.39
N HIS A 23 -5.53 -7.38 4.52
CA HIS A 23 -5.93 -7.94 3.23
C HIS A 23 -4.72 -8.26 2.36
N ILE A 24 -3.75 -7.34 2.26
CA ILE A 24 -2.53 -7.56 1.49
C ILE A 24 -1.70 -8.72 2.07
N ASP A 25 -1.56 -8.81 3.40
CA ASP A 25 -0.90 -9.96 4.04
C ASP A 25 -1.56 -11.29 3.66
N GLN A 26 -2.89 -11.34 3.71
CA GLN A 26 -3.63 -12.54 3.33
C GLN A 26 -3.46 -12.91 1.85
N VAL A 27 -3.53 -11.92 0.96
CA VAL A 27 -3.34 -12.13 -0.49
C VAL A 27 -1.90 -12.56 -0.81
N ALA A 28 -0.91 -12.00 -0.11
CA ALA A 28 0.49 -12.38 -0.29
C ALA A 28 0.76 -13.84 0.10
N ARG A 29 0.11 -14.32 1.17
CA ARG A 29 0.21 -15.74 1.60
C ARG A 29 -0.35 -16.70 0.56
N THR A 30 -1.40 -16.31 -0.17
CA THR A 30 -1.98 -17.14 -1.23
C THR A 30 -1.33 -16.94 -2.59
N ASN A 31 -0.53 -15.88 -2.77
CA ASN A 31 0.17 -15.54 -4.01
C ASN A 31 1.66 -15.25 -3.76
N PRO A 32 2.51 -16.28 -3.61
CA PRO A 32 3.94 -16.11 -3.28
C PRO A 32 4.72 -15.27 -4.30
N GLN A 33 4.25 -15.21 -5.55
CA GLN A 33 4.85 -14.38 -6.60
C GLN A 33 4.79 -12.88 -6.31
N MET A 34 3.85 -12.44 -5.48
CA MET A 34 3.71 -11.03 -5.10
C MET A 34 4.86 -10.54 -4.22
N ARG A 35 5.52 -11.46 -3.48
CA ARG A 35 6.63 -11.16 -2.56
C ARG A 35 6.33 -9.99 -1.61
N ALA A 36 5.06 -9.84 -1.22
CA ALA A 36 4.61 -8.75 -0.38
C ALA A 36 4.71 -9.13 1.10
N HIS A 37 5.24 -8.22 1.90
CA HIS A 37 5.27 -8.30 3.35
C HIS A 37 4.58 -7.07 3.93
N ALA A 38 3.58 -7.29 4.79
CA ALA A 38 2.85 -6.23 5.45
C ALA A 38 3.22 -6.20 6.94
N ARG A 39 3.51 -5.00 7.44
CA ARG A 39 3.62 -4.71 8.88
C ARG A 39 2.78 -3.49 9.18
N TRP A 40 2.01 -3.52 10.26
CA TRP A 40 1.17 -2.39 10.62
C TRP A 40 0.89 -2.32 12.12
N SER A 41 0.63 -1.11 12.58
CA SER A 41 -0.01 -0.74 13.85
C SER A 41 -1.38 -0.13 13.53
N ASP A 42 -2.01 0.49 14.53
CA ASP A 42 -3.28 1.18 14.34
C ASP A 42 -3.13 2.52 13.57
N ASP A 43 -1.94 3.10 13.55
CA ASP A 43 -1.65 4.43 12.98
C ASP A 43 -0.66 4.42 11.80
N HIS A 44 0.14 3.37 11.67
CA HIS A 44 1.17 3.25 10.64
C HIS A 44 1.14 1.88 9.96
N GLY A 45 1.40 1.86 8.65
CA GLY A 45 1.50 0.65 7.85
C GLY A 45 2.68 0.72 6.90
N LEU A 46 3.30 -0.43 6.65
CA LEU A 46 4.32 -0.60 5.65
C LEU A 46 4.03 -1.88 4.86
N LEU A 47 3.92 -1.72 3.55
CA LEU A 47 3.87 -2.80 2.57
C LEU A 47 5.19 -2.79 1.82
N ASP A 48 5.92 -3.90 1.85
CA ASP A 48 7.15 -4.09 1.08
C ASP A 48 6.90 -5.17 0.03
N PHE A 49 7.04 -4.82 -1.25
CA PHE A 49 6.84 -5.71 -2.40
C PHE A 49 8.17 -6.21 -3.00
N GLY A 50 9.31 -5.87 -2.38
CA GLY A 50 10.66 -6.14 -2.88
C GLY A 50 11.15 -5.21 -3.99
N TRP A 51 10.23 -4.73 -4.85
CA TRP A 51 10.51 -3.75 -5.92
C TRP A 51 9.89 -2.37 -5.64
N ALA A 52 8.98 -2.29 -4.67
CA ALA A 52 8.36 -1.05 -4.23
C ALA A 52 8.00 -1.15 -2.74
N ARG A 53 7.89 0.01 -2.10
CA ARG A 53 7.39 0.16 -0.74
C ARG A 53 6.20 1.09 -0.72
N CYS A 54 5.19 0.77 0.06
CA CYS A 54 4.06 1.66 0.33
C CYS A 54 3.94 1.87 1.83
N SER A 55 4.09 3.12 2.26
CA SER A 55 3.81 3.53 3.63
C SER A 55 2.38 4.06 3.74
N LEU A 56 1.73 3.73 4.84
CA LEU A 56 0.38 4.17 5.17
C LEU A 56 0.42 4.88 6.52
N ARG A 57 -0.34 5.96 6.63
CA ARG A 57 -0.48 6.73 7.87
C ARG A 57 -1.93 7.11 8.08
N ALA A 58 -2.46 6.76 9.25
CA ALA A 58 -3.79 7.16 9.66
C ALA A 58 -3.72 8.56 10.31
N ASP A 59 -4.34 9.53 9.67
CA ASP A 59 -4.62 10.86 10.24
C ASP A 59 -6.02 10.93 10.84
N GLN A 60 -6.33 12.02 11.53
CA GLN A 60 -7.67 12.24 12.10
C GLN A 60 -8.78 12.25 11.05
N ASP A 61 -8.51 12.80 9.85
CA ASP A 61 -9.49 13.04 8.79
C ASP A 61 -9.13 12.35 7.46
N ALA A 62 -8.03 11.57 7.42
CA ALA A 62 -7.64 10.87 6.20
C ALA A 62 -6.74 9.66 6.44
N LEU A 63 -6.72 8.76 5.46
CA LEU A 63 -5.66 7.78 5.27
C LEU A 63 -4.70 8.31 4.20
N VAL A 64 -3.43 8.47 4.55
CA VAL A 64 -2.38 8.89 3.62
C VAL A 64 -1.57 7.67 3.20
N LEU A 65 -1.35 7.53 1.89
CA LEU A 65 -0.52 6.49 1.30
C LEU A 65 0.61 7.13 0.52
N ARG A 66 1.82 6.56 0.64
CA ARG A 66 2.98 6.96 -0.13
C ARG A 66 3.69 5.73 -0.66
N ALA A 67 3.66 5.58 -1.97
CA ALA A 67 4.36 4.54 -2.70
C ALA A 67 5.70 5.07 -3.20
N GLU A 68 6.72 4.24 -3.09
CA GLU A 68 8.09 4.50 -3.52
C GLU A 68 8.55 3.26 -4.29
N ALA A 69 9.04 3.44 -5.50
CA ALA A 69 9.56 2.37 -6.33
C ALA A 69 10.89 2.77 -6.97
N ASP A 70 11.75 1.79 -7.18
CA ASP A 70 12.96 2.00 -7.95
C ASP A 70 12.58 2.27 -9.41
N ASP A 71 13.30 3.20 -10.02
CA ASP A 71 13.02 3.78 -11.35
C ASP A 71 13.84 3.08 -12.44
N GLU A 72 14.16 1.82 -12.21
CA GLU A 72 14.53 0.94 -13.31
C GLU A 72 13.25 0.58 -14.05
N GLU A 73 12.96 1.41 -15.03
CA GLU A 73 11.83 1.34 -15.92
C GLU A 73 11.75 -0.05 -16.62
N GLY A 74 10.79 -0.86 -16.18
CA GLY A 74 10.26 -2.03 -16.87
C GLY A 74 8.73 -1.99 -16.79
N PRO A 75 8.01 -2.25 -17.88
CA PRO A 75 6.91 -1.40 -18.34
C PRO A 75 5.67 -1.39 -17.43
N ALA A 76 5.07 -0.21 -17.35
CA ALA A 76 3.77 0.10 -16.76
C ALA A 76 2.74 -1.04 -16.90
N ARG A 77 2.43 -1.68 -15.77
CA ARG A 77 1.15 -2.38 -15.54
C ARG A 77 0.53 -1.95 -14.22
N ALA A 78 0.18 -0.67 -14.15
CA ALA A 78 -0.74 -0.15 -13.15
C ALA A 78 -1.70 0.82 -13.86
N GLY A 79 -2.70 0.28 -14.57
CA GLY A 79 -3.68 1.12 -15.24
C GLY A 79 -4.52 0.42 -16.29
N THR A 80 -5.30 -0.60 -15.92
CA THR A 80 -6.63 -0.89 -16.50
C THR A 80 -7.21 -2.14 -15.83
N ALA A 81 -7.99 -1.95 -14.77
CA ALA A 81 -9.02 -2.89 -14.33
C ALA A 81 -10.16 -2.09 -13.68
N TYR A 82 -10.68 -1.12 -14.40
CA TYR A 82 -12.03 -0.60 -14.20
C TYR A 82 -12.64 -0.32 -15.57
N ARG A 83 -13.21 -1.36 -16.15
CA ARG A 83 -14.31 -1.30 -17.12
C ARG A 83 -15.08 -2.61 -17.06
#